data_AF-A0A6A5AVX9-F1
#
_entry.id   AF-A0A6A5AVX9-F1
#
_cell.length_a   1.000
_cell.length_b   1.000
_cell.length_c   1.000
_cell.angle_alpha   90.00
_cell.angle_beta   90.00
_cell.angle_gamma   90.00
#
_symmetry.space_group_name_H-M   'P 1'
#
loop_
_entity.id
_entity.type
_entity.pdbx_description
1 polymer ?
#
loop_
_entity_poly.entity_id
_entity_poly.type
_entity_poly.pdbx_seq_one_letter_code
_entity_poly.pdbx_strand_id
1 'polypeptide(L)'
;MVNEYRSSVDEGHVGQSPVYSLSVRMNPVVTPLQRLKQGSPDEYSAWAIARCGLIQHIATRTYGYLDEAILAPLEISQVVVWDDTHKDAQIGDYGAGGRKTQVRFPRDADGMFDPDGSIGPEKSYLNTKFNQQARFSIGCAIVELHNGATMGCRCTPFVYSG
;
A
#
# COMPACT_ATOMS: atom_id res chain seq x y z
N MET A 1 -20.84 23.68 28.59
CA MET A 1 -20.16 22.36 28.45
C MET A 1 -20.57 21.46 29.64
N VAL A 2 -20.60 20.11 29.54
CA VAL A 2 -21.19 19.23 30.58
C VAL A 2 -20.55 19.41 31.97
N ASN A 3 -19.23 19.52 32.05
CA ASN A 3 -18.54 19.74 33.33
C ASN A 3 -18.66 21.18 33.85
N GLU A 4 -18.85 22.17 32.99
CA GLU A 4 -19.16 23.55 33.42
C GLU A 4 -20.56 23.64 34.03
N TYR A 5 -21.54 22.95 33.42
CA TYR A 5 -22.90 22.85 33.97
C TYR A 5 -22.90 22.11 35.32
N ARG A 6 -22.21 20.96 35.42
CA ARG A 6 -22.06 20.22 36.70
C ARG A 6 -21.38 21.05 37.78
N SER A 7 -20.35 21.82 37.41
CA SER A 7 -19.71 22.77 38.33
C SER A 7 -20.63 23.91 38.77
N SER A 8 -21.62 24.29 37.95
CA SER A 8 -22.63 25.30 38.31
C SER A 8 -23.75 24.78 39.21
N VAL A 9 -23.91 23.46 39.32
CA VAL A 9 -24.91 22.79 40.17
C VAL A 9 -24.28 22.01 41.33
N ASP A 10 -23.00 22.27 41.63
CA ASP A 10 -22.22 21.63 42.69
C ASP A 10 -22.19 20.09 42.62
N GLU A 11 -22.26 19.55 41.38
CA GLU A 11 -22.09 18.13 41.13
C GLU A 11 -20.62 17.80 40.83
N GLY A 12 -20.18 16.63 41.31
CA GLY A 12 -18.83 16.13 41.10
C GLY A 12 -18.43 16.09 39.62
N HIS A 13 -17.18 16.47 39.36
CA HIS A 13 -16.56 16.42 38.04
C HIS A 13 -16.55 14.99 37.53
N VAL A 14 -17.12 14.75 36.34
CA VAL A 14 -17.01 13.45 35.69
C VAL A 14 -15.79 13.46 34.79
N GLY A 15 -14.77 12.68 35.20
CA GLY A 15 -13.56 12.43 34.41
C GLY A 15 -13.82 11.50 33.22
N GLN A 16 -12.80 11.35 32.36
CA GLN A 16 -12.86 10.53 31.14
C GLN A 16 -13.53 9.17 31.38
N SER A 17 -14.45 8.81 30.47
CA SER A 17 -15.31 7.60 30.50
C SER A 17 -14.62 6.37 31.11
N PRO A 18 -15.32 5.54 31.91
CA PRO A 18 -14.78 4.28 32.45
C PRO A 18 -14.08 3.40 31.41
N VAL A 19 -14.55 3.46 30.16
CA VAL A 19 -13.97 2.77 29.00
C VAL A 19 -12.56 3.28 28.69
N TYR A 20 -12.33 4.59 28.75
CA TYR A 20 -11.01 5.18 28.52
C TYR A 20 -10.04 4.80 29.64
N SER A 21 -10.49 4.88 30.90
CA SER A 21 -9.68 4.50 32.05
C SER A 21 -9.26 3.03 32.01
N LEU A 22 -10.15 2.13 31.56
CA LEU A 22 -9.85 0.72 31.36
C LEU A 22 -8.85 0.54 30.20
N SER A 23 -9.06 1.22 29.07
CA SER A 23 -8.16 1.16 27.92
C SER A 23 -6.73 1.55 28.26
N VAL A 24 -6.52 2.60 29.07
CA VAL A 24 -5.18 3.02 29.53
C VAL A 24 -4.51 1.94 30.40
N ARG A 25 -5.28 1.27 31.28
CA ARG A 25 -4.75 0.19 32.14
C ARG A 25 -4.36 -1.05 31.35
N MET A 26 -4.94 -1.27 30.18
CA MET A 26 -4.56 -2.36 29.28
C MET A 26 -3.23 -2.12 28.54
N ASN A 27 -2.54 -1.00 28.82
CA ASN A 27 -1.25 -0.63 28.26
C ASN A 27 -1.13 -0.82 26.72
N PRO A 28 -2.06 -0.26 25.92
CA PRO A 28 -2.05 -0.43 24.49
C PRO A 28 -0.86 0.27 23.83
N VAL A 29 -0.30 -0.37 22.82
CA VAL A 29 0.62 0.27 21.88
C VAL A 29 -0.19 0.90 20.76
N VAL A 30 -0.10 2.22 20.66
CA VAL A 30 -0.72 3.00 19.59
C VAL A 30 0.37 3.42 18.60
N THR A 31 0.32 2.88 17.39
CA THR A 31 1.26 3.25 16.32
C THR A 31 0.52 3.77 15.08
N PRO A 32 1.15 4.65 14.29
CA PRO A 32 0.63 4.99 12.96
C PRO A 32 0.61 3.73 12.08
N LEU A 33 -0.44 3.59 11.27
CA LEU A 33 -0.45 2.60 10.20
C LEU A 33 0.50 3.08 9.10
N GLN A 34 1.38 2.20 8.66
CA GLN A 34 2.28 2.51 7.55
C GLN A 34 1.53 2.35 6.23
N ARG A 35 1.73 3.32 5.34
CA ARG A 35 1.23 3.25 3.97
C ARG A 35 2.17 2.34 3.16
N LEU A 36 1.61 1.33 2.49
CA LEU A 36 2.38 0.55 1.52
C LEU A 36 2.67 1.40 0.27
N LYS A 37 3.92 1.35 -0.21
CA LYS A 37 4.30 1.98 -1.49
C LYS A 37 3.67 1.20 -2.65
N GLN A 38 3.20 1.94 -3.65
CA GLN A 38 2.59 1.38 -4.87
C GLN A 38 3.68 1.01 -5.90
N GLY A 39 3.58 -0.17 -6.50
CA GLY A 39 4.51 -0.65 -7.54
C GLY A 39 5.82 -1.22 -6.99
N SER A 40 6.68 -1.72 -7.91
CA SER A 40 8.03 -2.15 -7.55
C SER A 40 8.97 -0.92 -7.44
N PRO A 41 9.73 -0.78 -6.34
CA PRO A 41 10.74 0.27 -6.21
C PRO A 41 12.07 -0.09 -6.90
N ASP A 42 12.19 -1.28 -7.49
CA ASP A 42 13.41 -1.73 -8.16
C ASP A 42 13.55 -1.10 -9.55
N GLU A 43 14.28 0.02 -9.60
CA GLU A 43 14.60 0.76 -10.82
C GLU A 43 15.47 -0.03 -11.81
N TYR A 44 16.23 -1.01 -11.31
CA TYR A 44 17.10 -1.86 -12.14
C TYR A 44 16.40 -3.12 -12.62
N SER A 45 15.16 -3.33 -12.21
CA SER A 45 14.37 -4.43 -12.77
C SER A 45 14.30 -4.27 -14.29
N ALA A 46 14.53 -5.37 -15.02
CA ALA A 46 14.43 -5.38 -16.49
C ALA A 46 13.10 -4.79 -16.98
N TRP A 47 12.05 -4.91 -16.15
CA TRP A 47 10.73 -4.33 -16.38
C TRP A 47 10.70 -2.79 -16.27
N ALA A 48 11.30 -2.21 -15.22
CA ALA A 48 11.34 -0.75 -15.06
C ALA A 48 12.11 -0.10 -16.22
N ILE A 49 13.22 -0.72 -16.63
CA ILE A 49 14.05 -0.28 -17.75
C ILE A 49 13.27 -0.34 -19.08
N ALA A 50 12.67 -1.50 -19.41
CA ALA A 50 11.94 -1.68 -20.66
C ALA A 50 10.69 -0.78 -20.74
N ARG A 51 9.97 -0.61 -19.63
CA ARG A 51 8.82 0.31 -19.55
C ARG A 51 9.24 1.77 -19.76
N CYS A 52 10.37 2.19 -19.20
CA CYS A 52 10.85 3.57 -19.35
C CYS A 52 11.13 3.90 -20.82
N GLY A 53 11.89 3.06 -21.51
CA GLY A 53 12.25 3.27 -22.92
C GLY A 53 11.03 3.30 -23.85
N LEU A 54 10.12 2.33 -23.73
CA LEU A 54 8.92 2.28 -24.56
C LEU A 54 7.99 3.48 -24.31
N ILE A 55 7.80 3.89 -23.05
CA ILE A 55 6.98 5.07 -22.71
C ILE A 55 7.61 6.36 -23.24
N GLN A 56 8.94 6.51 -23.20
CA GLN A 56 9.62 7.67 -23.78
C GLN A 56 9.40 7.76 -25.30
N HIS A 57 9.48 6.62 -26.01
CA HIS A 57 9.17 6.58 -27.44
C HIS A 57 7.72 6.95 -27.75
N ILE A 58 6.76 6.37 -27.01
CA ILE A 58 5.33 6.71 -27.17
C ILE A 58 5.08 8.19 -26.87
N ALA A 59 5.62 8.69 -25.75
CA ALA A 59 5.43 10.07 -25.31
C ALA A 59 5.96 11.07 -26.36
N THR A 60 7.12 10.79 -26.93
CA THR A 60 7.75 11.63 -27.95
C THR A 60 7.00 11.56 -29.26
N ARG A 61 6.72 10.36 -29.77
CA ARG A 61 6.12 10.17 -31.09
C ARG A 61 4.64 10.57 -31.14
N THR A 62 3.92 10.43 -30.03
CA THR A 62 2.49 10.77 -29.96
C THR A 62 2.25 12.20 -29.47
N TYR A 63 3.05 12.69 -28.52
CA TYR A 63 2.77 13.96 -27.84
C TYR A 63 3.91 14.99 -27.96
N GLY A 64 5.07 14.65 -28.53
CA GLY A 64 6.18 15.57 -28.74
C GLY A 64 6.90 16.02 -27.46
N TYR A 65 6.84 15.24 -26.38
CA TYR A 65 7.34 15.69 -25.07
C TYR A 65 8.86 15.65 -24.88
N LEU A 66 9.59 14.88 -25.69
CA LEU A 66 11.05 14.80 -25.63
C LEU A 66 11.63 15.10 -27.02
N ASP A 67 12.91 15.47 -27.06
CA ASP A 67 13.64 15.60 -28.31
C ASP A 67 13.88 14.21 -28.91
N GLU A 68 13.59 14.03 -30.18
CA GLU A 68 13.79 12.74 -30.86
C GLU A 68 15.29 12.38 -30.93
N ALA A 69 16.17 13.39 -30.91
CA ALA A 69 17.62 13.20 -30.94
C ALA A 69 18.19 12.54 -29.67
N ILE A 70 17.45 12.55 -28.55
CA ILE A 70 17.86 11.92 -27.29
C ILE A 70 17.27 10.52 -27.09
N LEU A 71 16.42 10.05 -28.00
CA LEU A 71 15.83 8.71 -27.93
C LEU A 71 16.81 7.66 -28.46
N ALA A 72 17.27 6.77 -27.57
CA ALA A 72 17.96 5.57 -28.00
C ALA A 72 17.03 4.70 -28.86
N PRO A 73 17.53 4.03 -29.92
CA PRO A 73 16.74 3.05 -30.68
C PRO A 73 16.13 2.00 -29.75
N LEU A 74 14.86 1.64 -30.01
CA LEU A 74 14.15 0.65 -29.22
C LEU A 74 14.36 -0.74 -29.81
N GLU A 75 14.99 -1.62 -29.04
CA GLU A 75 15.10 -3.03 -29.39
C GLU A 75 13.80 -3.78 -29.11
N ILE A 76 13.55 -4.88 -29.82
CA ILE A 76 12.33 -5.70 -29.63
C ILE A 76 12.22 -6.23 -28.19
N SER A 77 13.34 -6.55 -27.55
CA SER A 77 13.42 -6.97 -26.14
C SER A 77 13.00 -5.88 -25.15
N GLN A 78 12.98 -4.62 -25.58
CA GLN A 78 12.53 -3.47 -24.80
C GLN A 78 11.05 -3.15 -25.03
N VAL A 79 10.38 -3.83 -25.96
CA VAL A 79 8.93 -3.70 -26.16
C VAL A 79 8.21 -4.56 -25.13
N VAL A 80 7.36 -3.90 -24.36
CA VAL A 80 6.55 -4.52 -23.31
C VAL A 80 5.08 -4.23 -23.58
N VAL A 81 4.26 -5.28 -23.60
CA VAL A 81 2.80 -5.13 -23.64
C VAL A 81 2.26 -5.44 -22.26
N TRP A 82 1.47 -4.51 -21.72
CA TRP A 82 0.79 -4.69 -20.44
C TRP A 82 -0.71 -4.45 -20.59
N ASP A 83 -1.46 -5.12 -19.73
CA ASP A 83 -2.88 -4.86 -19.52
C ASP A 83 -3.15 -4.75 -18.01
N ASP A 84 -4.17 -3.98 -17.67
CA ASP A 84 -4.64 -3.80 -16.30
C ASP A 84 -5.88 -4.65 -16.06
N THR A 85 -5.77 -5.63 -15.18
CA THR A 85 -6.93 -6.43 -14.77
C THR A 85 -7.47 -5.93 -13.43
N HIS A 86 -8.78 -5.69 -13.38
CA HIS A 86 -9.51 -5.34 -12.17
C HIS A 86 -10.19 -6.59 -11.62
N LYS A 87 -9.96 -6.89 -10.35
CA LYS A 87 -10.64 -7.96 -9.62
C LYS A 87 -11.26 -7.40 -8.36
N ASP A 88 -12.46 -7.84 -8.01
CA ASP A 88 -13.07 -7.37 -6.77
C ASP A 88 -12.22 -7.78 -5.57
N ALA A 89 -11.92 -6.82 -4.68
CA ALA A 89 -11.00 -7.00 -3.57
C ALA A 89 -11.62 -6.61 -2.23
N GLN A 90 -11.30 -7.40 -1.21
CA GLN A 90 -11.55 -7.09 0.19
C GLN A 90 -10.22 -6.59 0.79
N ILE A 91 -10.07 -5.27 1.02
CA ILE A 91 -8.78 -4.69 1.41
C ILE A 91 -8.85 -4.03 2.80
N GLY A 92 -8.18 -4.67 3.76
CA GLY A 92 -7.58 -4.06 4.95
C GLY A 92 -8.51 -3.40 5.99
N ASP A 93 -7.97 -3.22 7.19
CA ASP A 93 -8.64 -2.50 8.27
C ASP A 93 -8.24 -1.01 8.20
N TYR A 94 -9.20 -0.12 7.91
CA TYR A 94 -8.97 1.34 7.79
C TYR A 94 -8.75 2.03 9.15
N GLY A 95 -8.78 1.26 10.25
CA GLY A 95 -8.81 1.77 11.61
C GLY A 95 -10.16 2.45 11.91
N ALA A 96 -10.51 2.54 13.20
CA ALA A 96 -11.75 3.19 13.60
C ALA A 96 -11.76 4.68 13.16
N GLY A 97 -12.69 5.04 12.28
CA GLY A 97 -12.95 6.43 11.87
C GLY A 97 -11.87 7.08 10.99
N GLY A 98 -11.05 6.31 10.27
CA GLY A 98 -10.06 6.86 9.32
C GLY A 98 -8.85 7.54 9.97
N ARG A 99 -8.63 7.33 11.27
CA ARG A 99 -7.50 7.91 12.03
C ARG A 99 -6.12 7.36 11.66
N LYS A 100 -6.03 6.39 10.73
CA LYS A 100 -4.77 5.78 10.25
C LYS A 100 -3.84 5.33 11.39
N THR A 101 -4.43 4.90 12.50
CA THR A 101 -3.73 4.45 13.69
C THR A 101 -4.23 3.06 14.04
N GLN A 102 -3.33 2.22 14.52
CA GLN A 102 -3.65 0.91 15.05
C GLN A 102 -3.45 0.94 16.57
N VAL A 103 -4.39 0.32 17.27
CA VAL A 103 -4.29 0.06 18.71
C VAL A 103 -4.04 -1.43 18.86
N ARG A 104 -2.92 -1.78 19.47
CA ARG A 104 -2.53 -3.16 19.74
C ARG A 104 -2.44 -3.37 21.25
N PHE A 105 -3.02 -4.47 21.71
CA PHE A 105 -2.95 -4.88 23.10
C PHE A 105 -2.04 -6.11 23.21
N PRO A 106 -1.30 -6.26 24.32
CA PRO A 106 -0.52 -7.45 24.57
C PRO A 106 -1.45 -8.66 24.73
N ARG A 107 -1.07 -9.78 24.11
CA ARG A 107 -1.87 -11.00 24.05
C ARG A 107 -1.07 -12.25 24.35
N ASP A 108 -1.75 -13.24 24.92
CA ASP A 108 -1.24 -14.59 25.12
C ASP A 108 -1.29 -15.42 23.82
N ALA A 109 -0.89 -16.70 23.92
CA ALA A 109 -0.89 -17.64 22.80
C ALA A 109 -2.29 -17.95 22.25
N ASP A 110 -3.33 -17.79 23.09
CA ASP A 110 -4.73 -18.01 22.73
C ASP A 110 -5.38 -16.74 22.13
N GLY A 111 -4.63 -15.63 22.09
CA GLY A 111 -5.07 -14.35 21.56
C GLY A 111 -5.92 -13.53 22.53
N MET A 112 -6.00 -13.92 23.80
CA MET A 112 -6.66 -13.16 24.86
C MET A 112 -5.74 -12.06 25.39
N PHE A 113 -6.30 -11.08 26.11
CA PHE A 113 -5.51 -10.01 26.71
C PHE A 113 -4.66 -10.54 27.87
N ASP A 114 -3.37 -10.26 27.82
CA ASP A 114 -2.41 -10.60 28.88
C ASP A 114 -1.44 -9.42 29.05
N PRO A 115 -1.33 -8.79 30.24
CA PRO A 115 -0.37 -7.73 30.51
C PRO A 115 1.09 -8.12 30.24
N ASP A 116 1.44 -9.39 30.43
CA ASP A 116 2.78 -9.93 30.20
C ASP A 116 2.92 -10.58 28.81
N GLY A 117 1.86 -10.49 28.00
CA GLY A 117 1.78 -11.02 26.65
C GLY A 117 2.58 -10.23 25.62
N SER A 118 2.55 -10.71 24.39
CA SER A 118 3.29 -10.10 23.28
C SER A 118 2.42 -9.16 22.44
N ILE A 119 3.04 -8.12 21.88
CA ILE A 119 2.37 -7.22 20.95
C ILE A 119 2.38 -7.85 19.56
N GLY A 120 1.18 -8.03 18.98
CA GLY A 120 1.02 -8.56 17.63
C GLY A 120 1.68 -7.67 16.55
N PRO A 121 1.86 -8.21 15.33
CA PRO A 121 2.53 -7.51 14.23
C PRO A 121 1.81 -6.22 13.84
N GLU A 122 2.55 -5.30 13.23
CA GLU A 122 1.98 -4.06 12.69
C GLU A 122 1.12 -4.34 11.47
N LYS A 123 -0.05 -3.70 11.44
CA LYS A 123 -0.89 -3.60 10.26
C LYS A 123 -0.38 -2.48 9.35
N SER A 124 -0.63 -2.64 8.05
CA SER A 124 -0.41 -1.62 7.04
C SER A 124 -1.71 -1.35 6.27
N TYR A 125 -1.80 -0.21 5.60
CA TYR A 125 -2.93 0.09 4.74
C TYR A 125 -2.47 0.54 3.35
N LEU A 126 -3.34 0.36 2.37
CA LEU A 126 -3.16 0.75 0.98
C LEU A 126 -4.25 1.77 0.63
N ASN A 127 -3.92 2.83 -0.12
CA ASN A 127 -4.84 3.95 -0.35
C ASN A 127 -5.48 3.89 -1.73
N THR A 128 -6.44 2.98 -1.88
CA THR A 128 -7.06 2.66 -3.17
C THR A 128 -8.11 3.67 -3.58
N LYS A 129 -7.94 4.25 -4.77
CA LYS A 129 -8.99 5.05 -5.45
C LYS A 129 -10.23 4.20 -5.77
N PHE A 130 -10.07 2.88 -5.90
CA PHE A 130 -11.13 1.90 -6.14
C PHE A 130 -11.01 0.79 -5.10
N ASN A 131 -11.52 1.04 -3.90
CA ASN A 131 -11.41 0.17 -2.73
C ASN A 131 -12.02 -1.23 -2.89
N GLN A 132 -12.93 -1.39 -3.85
CA GLN A 132 -13.49 -2.69 -4.20
C GLN A 132 -12.71 -3.41 -5.28
N GLN A 133 -11.60 -2.88 -5.81
CA GLN A 133 -10.87 -3.50 -6.91
C GLN A 133 -9.36 -3.59 -6.65
N ALA A 134 -8.82 -4.80 -6.68
CA ALA A 134 -7.41 -5.04 -6.86
C ALA A 134 -7.07 -4.85 -8.34
N ARG A 135 -6.01 -4.09 -8.60
CA ARG A 135 -5.51 -3.82 -9.94
C ARG A 135 -4.17 -4.50 -10.11
N PHE A 136 -4.08 -5.32 -11.14
CA PHE A 136 -2.88 -6.09 -11.45
C PHE A 136 -2.31 -5.60 -12.76
N SER A 137 -1.00 -5.34 -12.77
CA SER A 137 -0.29 -5.17 -14.03
C SER A 137 0.15 -6.56 -14.49
N ILE A 138 -0.40 -7.00 -15.61
CA ILE A 138 -0.03 -8.23 -16.29
C ILE A 138 0.64 -7.82 -17.59
N GLY A 139 1.64 -8.56 -18.04
CA GLY A 139 2.24 -8.28 -19.33
C GLY A 139 3.14 -9.39 -19.84
N CYS A 140 3.61 -9.19 -21.06
CA CYS A 140 4.54 -10.08 -21.74
C CYS A 140 5.72 -9.26 -22.25
N ALA A 141 6.92 -9.86 -22.20
CA ALA A 141 8.14 -9.29 -22.75
C ALA A 141 8.96 -10.37 -23.46
N ILE A 142 9.84 -9.96 -24.35
CA ILE A 142 10.84 -10.85 -24.95
C ILE A 142 12.13 -10.69 -24.17
N VAL A 143 12.67 -11.80 -23.67
CA VAL A 143 13.92 -11.84 -22.89
C VAL A 143 14.97 -12.58 -23.70
N GLU A 144 16.18 -12.02 -23.75
CA GLU A 144 17.36 -12.72 -24.28
C GLU A 144 17.97 -13.59 -23.19
N LEU A 145 18.18 -14.86 -23.54
CA LEU A 145 18.83 -15.85 -22.69
C LEU A 145 20.35 -15.75 -22.85
N HIS A 146 21.09 -16.29 -21.88
CA HIS A 146 22.57 -16.30 -21.90
C HIS A 146 23.19 -16.97 -23.14
N ASN A 147 22.43 -17.81 -23.85
CA ASN A 147 22.85 -18.47 -25.09
C ASN A 147 22.49 -17.68 -26.37
N GLY A 148 21.99 -16.45 -26.24
CA GLY A 148 21.55 -15.61 -27.37
C GLY A 148 20.19 -15.99 -27.95
N ALA A 149 19.50 -16.98 -27.41
CA ALA A 149 18.13 -17.30 -27.81
C ALA A 149 17.13 -16.33 -27.17
N THR A 150 16.03 -16.04 -27.86
CA THR A 150 14.95 -15.20 -27.34
C THR A 150 13.78 -16.04 -26.84
N MET A 151 13.17 -15.62 -25.74
CA MET A 151 11.99 -16.28 -25.17
C MET A 151 10.94 -15.25 -24.75
N GLY A 152 9.69 -15.50 -25.15
CA GLY A 152 8.54 -14.76 -24.63
C GLY A 152 8.29 -15.15 -23.18
N CYS A 153 8.37 -14.18 -22.27
CA CYS A 153 8.16 -14.38 -20.84
C CYS A 153 6.90 -13.63 -20.40
N ARG A 154 6.06 -14.30 -19.60
CA ARG A 154 4.97 -13.64 -18.88
C ARG A 154 5.53 -12.96 -17.64
N CYS A 155 5.05 -11.75 -17.37
CA CYS A 155 5.34 -11.05 -16.13
C CYS A 155 4.76 -11.83 -14.95
N THR A 156 5.49 -11.86 -13.84
CA THR A 156 4.89 -12.26 -12.55
C THR A 156 3.91 -11.15 -12.17
N PRO A 157 2.60 -11.43 -12.12
CA PRO A 157 1.61 -10.39 -11.84
C PRO A 157 1.96 -9.71 -10.53
N PHE A 158 2.07 -8.38 -10.56
CA PHE A 158 2.23 -7.61 -9.34
C PHE A 158 1.02 -6.73 -9.11
N VAL A 159 0.65 -6.64 -7.83
CA VAL A 159 -0.43 -5.80 -7.36
C VAL A 159 0.04 -4.34 -7.49
N TYR A 160 -0.65 -3.56 -8.30
CA TYR A 160 -0.41 -2.12 -8.40
C TYR A 160 -1.57 -1.30 -7.85
N SER A 161 -2.57 -1.93 -7.21
CA SER A 161 -3.64 -1.21 -6.51
C SER A 161 -3.01 -0.11 -5.65
N GLY A 162 -3.34 1.15 -5.97
CA GLY A 162 -2.81 2.35 -5.29
C GLY A 162 -3.33 2.52 -3.89
#